data_AF-K2FBH1-F1
#
_entry.id   AF-K2FBH1-F1
#
_cell.length_a   1.000
_cell.length_b   1.000
_cell.length_c   1.000
_cell.angle_alpha   90.00
_cell.angle_beta   90.00
_cell.angle_gamma   90.00
#
_symmetry.space_group_name_H-M   'P 1'
#
loop_
_entity.id
_entity.type
_entity.pdbx_description
1 polymer ?
#
loop_
_entity_poly.entity_id
_entity_poly.type
_entity_poly.pdbx_seq_one_letter_code
_entity_poly.pdbx_strand_id
1 'polypeptide(L)'
;MFKKYLPYIILFIILIIAAYLRLYRIGDYMGFLGDEGRDMLVVKRMIVDHKLTLLGPITSVGLMHLGPMYYYFMVPFLWAWR
;
A
#
# COMPACT_ATOMS: atom_id res chain seq x y z
N MET A 1 38.62 10.46 -0.71
CA MET A 1 37.30 11.12 -0.79
C MET A 1 36.18 10.16 -1.22
N PHE A 2 36.34 9.38 -2.30
CA PHE A 2 35.32 8.45 -2.82
C PHE A 2 34.83 7.36 -1.85
N LYS A 3 35.70 6.82 -0.98
CA LYS A 3 35.31 5.78 0.00
C LYS A 3 34.22 6.22 0.98
N LYS A 4 34.06 7.53 1.23
CA LYS A 4 33.00 8.07 2.10
C LYS A 4 31.60 7.89 1.49
N TYR A 5 31.48 7.98 0.17
CA TYR A 5 30.21 7.91 -0.53
C TYR A 5 29.84 6.49 -0.99
N LEU A 6 30.83 5.59 -1.02
CA LEU A 6 30.66 4.20 -1.41
C LEU A 6 29.47 3.48 -0.75
N PRO A 7 29.22 3.56 0.58
CA PRO A 7 28.05 2.90 1.17
C PRO A 7 26.72 3.45 0.66
N TYR A 8 26.61 4.76 0.42
CA TYR A 8 25.40 5.38 -0.09
C TYR A 8 25.15 5.00 -1.56
N ILE A 9 26.22 4.91 -2.37
CA ILE A 9 26.14 4.45 -3.76
C ILE A 9 25.66 2.99 -3.81
N ILE A 10 26.23 2.12 -2.97
CA ILE A 10 25.81 0.72 -2.88
C ILE A 10 24.35 0.63 -2.45
N LEU A 11 23.94 1.38 -1.41
CA LEU A 11 22.54 1.42 -0.96
C LEU A 11 21.61 1.89 -2.07
N PHE A 12 21.98 2.95 -2.80
CA PHE A 12 21.20 3.46 -3.91
C PHE A 12 21.03 2.41 -5.01
N ILE A 13 22.10 1.70 -5.38
CA ILE A 13 22.02 0.60 -6.35
C ILE A 13 21.10 -0.52 -5.86
N ILE A 14 21.21 -0.91 -4.58
CA ILE A 14 20.32 -1.93 -3.98
C ILE A 14 18.85 -1.48 -4.08
N LEU A 15 18.54 -0.23 -3.75
CA LEU A 15 17.17 0.30 -3.83
C LEU A 15 16.65 0.34 -5.26
N ILE A 16 17.47 0.73 -6.24
CA ILE A 16 17.09 0.73 -7.66
C ILE A 16 16.80 -0.69 -8.14
N ILE A 17 17.67 -1.65 -7.83
CA ILE A 17 17.47 -3.05 -8.21
C ILE A 17 16.21 -3.62 -7.54
N ALA A 18 16.02 -3.36 -6.24
CA ALA A 18 14.83 -3.81 -5.51
C ALA A 18 13.54 -3.22 -6.08
N ALA A 19 13.55 -1.93 -6.43
CA ALA A 19 12.42 -1.26 -7.06
C ALA A 19 12.12 -1.86 -8.44
N TYR A 20 13.15 -2.07 -9.27
CA TYR A 20 13.00 -2.70 -10.58
C TYR A 20 12.39 -4.10 -10.46
N LEU A 21 12.95 -4.96 -9.60
CA LEU A 21 12.45 -6.33 -9.41
C LEU A 21 11.02 -6.37 -8.85
N ARG A 22 10.60 -5.36 -8.08
CA ARG A 22 9.23 -5.27 -7.56
C ARG A 22 8.24 -4.72 -8.59
N LEU A 23 8.68 -3.83 -9.49
CA LEU A 23 7.79 -3.09 -10.39
C LEU A 23 7.76 -3.62 -11.84
N TYR A 24 8.79 -4.32 -12.31
CA TYR A 24 8.94 -4.69 -13.73
C TYR A 24 7.76 -5.51 -14.30
N ARG A 25 7.06 -6.26 -13.44
CA ARG A 25 5.87 -7.05 -13.78
C ARG A 25 4.76 -6.86 -12.75
N ILE A 26 4.60 -5.64 -12.24
CA ILE A 26 3.58 -5.34 -11.22
C ILE A 26 2.18 -5.74 -11.67
N GLY A 27 1.84 -5.57 -12.96
CA GLY A 27 0.53 -5.97 -13.49
C GLY A 27 0.26 -7.48 -13.42
N ASP A 28 1.30 -8.32 -13.53
CA ASP A 28 1.15 -9.77 -13.45
C ASP A 28 1.14 -10.28 -12.00
N TYR A 29 1.80 -9.56 -11.09
CA TYR A 29 1.92 -9.95 -9.68
C TYR A 29 0.86 -9.34 -8.77
N MET A 30 0.25 -8.24 -9.18
CA MET A 30 -0.76 -7.55 -8.39
C MET A 30 -2.13 -8.10 -8.74
N GLY A 31 -2.48 -9.23 -8.12
CA GLY A 31 -3.84 -9.76 -8.18
C GLY A 31 -4.81 -8.80 -7.49
N PHE A 32 -5.94 -8.53 -8.14
CA PHE A 32 -7.05 -7.79 -7.53
C PHE A 32 -8.16 -8.78 -7.22
N LEU A 33 -8.19 -9.28 -5.99
CA LEU A 33 -9.18 -10.25 -5.53
C LEU A 33 -10.34 -9.52 -4.84
N GLY A 34 -11.27 -10.30 -4.29
CA GLY A 34 -12.45 -9.75 -3.61
C GLY A 34 -12.10 -8.95 -2.37
N ASP A 35 -10.99 -9.26 -1.70
CA ASP A 35 -10.55 -8.57 -0.48
C ASP A 35 -10.09 -7.14 -0.78
N GLU A 36 -9.26 -6.97 -1.81
CA GLU A 36 -8.77 -5.67 -2.27
C GLU A 36 -9.94 -4.81 -2.76
N GLY A 37 -10.87 -5.40 -3.53
CA GLY A 37 -12.09 -4.72 -3.97
C GLY A 37 -12.98 -4.26 -2.82
N ARG A 38 -13.21 -5.12 -1.82
CA ARG A 38 -13.98 -4.76 -0.61
C ARG A 38 -13.32 -3.60 0.12
N ASP A 39 -12.01 -3.67 0.31
CA ASP A 39 -11.25 -2.67 1.05
C ASP A 39 -11.23 -1.32 0.31
N MET A 40 -11.10 -1.33 -1.03
CA MET A 40 -11.23 -0.12 -1.85
C MET A 40 -12.61 0.53 -1.73
N LEU A 41 -13.70 -0.26 -1.64
CA LEU A 41 -15.06 0.27 -1.44
C LEU A 41 -15.22 0.93 -0.06
N VAL A 42 -14.58 0.39 0.97
CA VAL A 42 -14.57 0.98 2.31
C VAL A 42 -13.85 2.34 2.28
N VAL A 43 -12.66 2.41 1.67
CA VAL A 43 -11.91 3.68 1.50
C VAL A 43 -12.70 4.68 0.65
N LYS A 44 -13.32 4.24 -0.45
CA LYS A 44 -14.19 5.09 -1.28
C LYS A 44 -15.32 5.72 -0.47
N ARG A 45 -16.00 4.94 0.38
CA ARG A 45 -17.05 5.47 1.27
C ARG A 45 -16.52 6.49 2.28
N MET A 46 -15.30 6.30 2.81
CA MET A 46 -14.69 7.33 3.66
C MET A 46 -14.51 8.65 2.92
N ILE A 47 -14.10 8.60 1.65
CA ILE A 47 -13.85 9.79 0.82
C ILE A 47 -15.14 10.45 0.33
N VAL A 48 -16.15 9.67 -0.06
CA VAL A 48 -17.40 10.19 -0.65
C VAL A 48 -18.41 10.54 0.44
N ASP A 49 -18.64 9.64 1.38
CA ASP A 49 -19.67 9.78 2.41
C ASP A 49 -19.12 10.48 3.67
N HIS A 50 -17.82 10.79 3.71
CA HIS A 50 -17.13 11.43 4.83
C HIS A 50 -17.28 10.65 6.16
N LYS A 51 -17.47 9.33 6.07
CA LYS A 51 -17.61 8.42 7.22
C LYS A 51 -16.31 7.67 7.48
N LEU A 52 -15.53 8.17 8.44
CA LEU A 52 -14.29 7.53 8.87
C LEU A 52 -14.58 6.20 9.58
N THR A 53 -13.70 5.22 9.41
CA THR A 53 -13.77 3.93 10.13
C THR A 53 -12.71 3.85 11.22
N LEU A 54 -13.07 3.27 12.35
CA LEU A 54 -12.12 2.93 13.41
C LEU A 54 -11.66 1.47 13.32
N LEU A 55 -12.26 0.68 12.44
CA LEU A 55 -11.92 -0.73 12.20
C LEU A 55 -11.32 -0.91 10.81
N GLY A 56 -10.21 -1.63 10.74
CA GLY A 56 -9.52 -2.05 9.54
C GLY A 56 -10.11 -3.33 8.92
N PRO A 57 -9.41 -3.91 7.93
CA PRO A 57 -9.85 -5.14 7.28
C PRO A 57 -9.99 -6.30 8.25
N ILE A 58 -10.91 -7.21 7.92
CA ILE A 58 -11.09 -8.47 8.64
C ILE A 58 -9.92 -9.41 8.37
N THR A 59 -9.49 -10.11 9.40
CA THR A 59 -8.47 -11.16 9.25
C THR A 59 -9.13 -12.50 8.89
N SER A 60 -8.37 -13.43 8.31
CA SER A 60 -8.86 -14.78 7.99
C SER A 60 -9.19 -15.63 9.23
N VAL A 61 -8.92 -15.12 10.45
CA VAL A 61 -9.15 -15.80 11.74
C VAL A 61 -10.47 -15.34 12.40
N GLY A 62 -11.38 -14.70 11.66
CA GLY A 62 -12.73 -14.38 12.12
C GLY A 62 -12.92 -12.92 12.54
N LEU A 63 -13.65 -12.68 13.65
CA LEU A 63 -14.11 -11.36 14.15
C LEU A 63 -13.00 -10.37 14.56
N MET A 64 -11.75 -10.66 14.20
CA MET A 64 -10.62 -9.79 14.49
C MET A 64 -10.37 -8.84 13.32
N HIS A 65 -10.52 -7.55 13.60
CA HIS A 65 -10.21 -6.46 12.68
C HIS A 65 -8.80 -5.94 12.90
N LEU A 66 -8.13 -5.59 11.81
CA LEU A 66 -6.90 -4.80 11.86
C LEU A 66 -7.20 -3.37 12.32
N GLY A 67 -6.15 -2.62 12.66
CA GLY A 67 -6.27 -1.18 12.91
C GLY A 67 -6.70 -0.42 11.64
N PRO A 68 -7.38 0.73 11.78
CA PRO A 68 -7.89 1.50 10.64
C PRO A 68 -6.76 2.17 9.83
N MET A 69 -5.53 2.17 10.37
CA MET A 69 -4.35 2.74 9.73
C MET A 69 -4.15 2.20 8.30
N TYR A 70 -4.50 0.94 8.06
CA TYR A 70 -4.45 0.35 6.72
C TYR A 70 -5.28 1.16 5.72
N TYR A 71 -6.52 1.48 6.06
CA TYR A 71 -7.39 2.26 5.20
C TYR A 71 -6.97 3.73 5.11
N TYR A 72 -6.57 4.34 6.22
CA TYR A 72 -6.09 5.73 6.21
C TYR A 72 -4.85 5.93 5.34
N PHE A 73 -3.97 4.93 5.27
CA PHE A 73 -2.84 4.96 4.36
C PHE A 73 -3.28 4.95 2.89
N MET A 74 -4.38 4.26 2.55
CA MET A 74 -4.90 4.21 1.18
C MET A 74 -5.64 5.49 0.76
N VAL A 75 -6.26 6.20 1.71
CA VAL A 75 -7.08 7.41 1.46
C VAL A 75 -6.41 8.42 0.52
N PRO A 76 -5.18 8.93 0.78
CA PRO A 76 -4.59 9.97 -0.07
C PRO A 76 -4.35 9.48 -1.50
N PHE A 77 -4.00 8.22 -1.70
CA PHE A 77 -3.73 7.67 -3.04
C PHE A 77 -5.02 7.48 -3.84
N LEU A 78 -6.09 7.00 -3.19
CA LEU A 78 -7.40 6.87 -3.85
C LEU A 78 -8.03 8.25 -4.09
N TRP A 79 -7.85 9.19 -3.16
CA TRP A 79 -8.35 10.56 -3.29
C TRP A 79 -7.66 11.33 -4.43
N ALA A 80 -6.35 11.12 -4.63
CA ALA A 80 -5.60 11.73 -5.72
C ALA A 80 -6.01 11.24 -7.12
N TRP A 81 -6.63 10.06 -7.22
CA TRP A 81 -7.09 9.43 -8.48
C TRP A 81 -8.62 9.36 -8.60
N ARG A 82 -9.34 10.24 -7.89
CA ARG A 82 -10.81 10.26 -7.84
C ARG A 82 -11.46 10.91 -9.06
#